data_AF-A0A9D4L5S8-F1
#
_entry.id   AF-A0A9D4L5S8-F1
#
_cell.length_a   1.000
_cell.length_b   1.000
_cell.length_c   1.000
_cell.angle_alpha   90.00
_cell.angle_beta   90.00
_cell.angle_gamma   90.00
#
_symmetry.space_group_name_H-M   'P 1'
#
loop_
_entity.id
_entity.type
_entity.pdbx_description
1 polymer ?
#
loop_
_entity_poly.entity_id
_entity_poly.type
_entity_poly.pdbx_seq_one_letter_code
_entity_poly.pdbx_strand_id
1 'polypeptide(L)'
;MDRRAHDLDRKDQRLQQLGINQPSLPVPPTFLYIQTELCKTETLKDWLDKTKNRFPDVISKILREITSSLAYIHDKQFIHRDLKPANIFFAFDNSVKLGDSGLAKIMAEDHLGSSDAGRVAQSLTSGVGTFFYMSPEQVCETRTDVLVQNRYVRREQMC
;
A
#
# COMPACT_ATOMS: atom_id res chain seq x y z
N MET A 1 4.19 -22.41 -15.85
CA MET A 1 5.25 -23.22 -15.21
C MET A 1 6.53 -22.97 -15.98
N ASP A 2 7.45 -22.24 -15.37
CA ASP A 2 8.63 -21.66 -16.02
C ASP A 2 9.65 -22.76 -16.36
N ARG A 3 9.80 -23.07 -17.65
CA ARG A 3 10.73 -24.10 -18.13
C ARG A 3 12.19 -23.77 -17.78
N ARG A 4 12.49 -22.48 -17.56
CA ARG A 4 13.83 -22.00 -17.25
C ARG A 4 14.28 -22.39 -15.84
N ALA A 5 13.37 -22.41 -14.88
CA ALA A 5 13.66 -22.82 -13.50
C ALA A 5 13.97 -24.33 -13.40
N HIS A 6 13.22 -25.15 -14.14
CA HIS A 6 13.43 -26.60 -14.17
C HIS A 6 14.73 -27.01 -14.89
N ASP A 7 15.18 -26.23 -15.88
CA ASP A 7 16.45 -26.46 -16.58
C ASP A 7 17.68 -26.04 -15.76
N LEU A 8 17.55 -25.06 -14.86
CA LEU A 8 18.60 -24.65 -13.92
C LEU A 8 18.81 -25.72 -12.83
N ASP A 9 17.72 -26.25 -12.27
CA ASP A 9 17.77 -27.31 -11.24
C ASP A 9 18.44 -28.60 -11.74
N ARG A 10 18.17 -29.00 -12.99
CA ARG A 10 18.85 -30.16 -13.63
C ARG A 10 20.33 -29.96 -13.89
N LYS A 11 20.77 -28.72 -14.17
CA LYS A 11 22.19 -28.40 -14.39
C LYS A 11 22.96 -28.42 -13.07
N ASP A 12 22.37 -27.90 -12.00
CA ASP A 12 22.97 -27.89 -10.67
C ASP A 12 23.17 -29.31 -10.12
N GLN A 13 22.19 -30.21 -10.30
CA GLN A 13 22.31 -31.62 -9.88
C GLN A 13 23.46 -32.36 -10.60
N ARG A 14 23.72 -32.06 -11.88
CA ARG A 14 24.82 -32.66 -12.65
C ARG A 14 26.20 -32.12 -12.23
N LEU A 15 26.28 -30.86 -11.80
CA LEU A 15 27.52 -30.22 -11.38
C LEU A 15 27.94 -30.67 -9.97
N GLN A 16 26.97 -30.92 -9.08
CA GLN A 16 27.23 -31.50 -7.75
C GLN A 16 27.79 -32.94 -7.84
N GLN A 17 27.34 -33.75 -8.81
CA GLN A 17 27.88 -35.09 -9.06
C GLN A 17 29.33 -35.09 -9.57
N LEU A 18 29.82 -33.96 -10.09
CA LEU A 18 31.19 -33.80 -10.60
C LEU A 18 32.16 -33.24 -9.55
N GLY A 19 31.73 -33.03 -8.31
CA GLY A 19 32.58 -32.51 -7.23
C GLY A 19 33.09 -31.08 -7.46
N ILE A 20 32.49 -30.34 -8.39
CA ILE A 20 32.85 -28.96 -8.69
C ILE A 20 32.08 -28.07 -7.71
N ASN A 21 32.70 -27.73 -6.58
CA ASN A 21 32.22 -26.64 -5.72
C ASN A 21 32.43 -25.31 -6.46
N GLN A 22 31.46 -24.91 -7.29
CA GLN A 22 31.44 -23.53 -7.77
C GLN A 22 31.10 -22.61 -6.60
N PRO A 23 31.90 -21.57 -6.32
CA PRO A 23 31.44 -20.50 -5.45
C PRO A 23 30.16 -19.94 -6.09
N SER A 24 29.06 -19.90 -5.34
CA SER A 24 27.81 -19.31 -5.81
C SER A 24 28.13 -17.91 -6.34
N LEU A 25 27.97 -17.70 -7.66
CA LEU A 25 28.11 -16.37 -8.24
C LEU A 25 27.21 -15.41 -7.47
N PRO A 26 27.67 -14.20 -7.12
CA PRO A 26 26.84 -13.21 -6.44
C PRO A 26 25.57 -13.02 -7.27
N VAL A 27 24.41 -13.32 -6.67
CA VAL A 27 23.13 -13.08 -7.34
C VAL A 27 23.06 -11.57 -7.56
N PRO A 28 22.98 -11.08 -8.82
CA PRO A 28 22.92 -9.66 -9.05
C PRO A 28 21.70 -9.08 -8.33
N PRO A 29 21.81 -7.87 -7.74
CA PRO A 29 20.70 -7.26 -7.03
C PRO A 29 19.49 -7.13 -7.97
N THR A 30 18.33 -7.56 -7.48
CA THR A 30 17.06 -7.40 -8.19
C THR A 30 16.45 -6.05 -7.82
N PHE A 31 16.08 -5.26 -8.82
CA PHE A 31 15.47 -3.94 -8.64
C PHE A 31 14.01 -3.96 -9.07
N LEU A 32 13.13 -3.39 -8.26
CA LEU A 32 11.74 -3.11 -8.63
C LEU A 32 11.62 -1.63 -8.98
N TYR A 33 11.20 -1.34 -10.21
CA TYR A 33 10.90 0.02 -10.66
C TYR A 33 9.39 0.20 -10.76
N ILE A 34 8.86 1.23 -10.11
CA ILE A 34 7.45 1.60 -10.18
C ILE A 34 7.37 2.96 -10.90
N GLN A 35 6.69 2.99 -12.03
CA GLN A 35 6.44 4.21 -12.78
C GLN A 35 5.04 4.74 -12.46
N THR A 36 4.94 5.97 -11.98
CA THR A 36 3.69 6.65 -11.65
C THR A 36 3.59 8.02 -12.31
N GLU A 37 2.44 8.66 -12.20
CA GLU A 37 2.28 10.06 -12.55
C GLU A 37 3.23 10.96 -11.75
N LEU A 38 3.82 11.96 -12.41
CA LEU A 38 4.64 12.98 -11.77
C LEU A 38 3.76 14.10 -11.20
N CYS A 39 3.82 14.30 -9.90
CA CYS A 39 3.20 15.43 -9.21
C CYS A 39 4.21 16.58 -9.00
N LYS A 40 3.73 17.70 -8.46
CA LYS A 40 4.61 18.75 -7.94
C LYS A 40 5.49 18.19 -6.82
N THR A 41 6.63 18.85 -6.63
CA THR A 41 7.59 18.49 -5.57
C THR A 41 7.04 18.74 -4.16
N GLU A 42 6.06 19.63 -4.00
CA GLU A 42 5.46 19.96 -2.71
C GLU A 42 4.35 18.98 -2.34
N THR A 43 4.43 18.46 -1.12
CA THR A 43 3.38 17.65 -0.48
C THR A 43 2.42 18.54 0.32
N LEU A 44 1.30 17.97 0.75
CA LEU A 44 0.40 18.62 1.71
C LEU A 44 1.13 18.93 3.02
N LYS A 45 2.07 18.07 3.44
CA LYS A 45 2.91 18.35 4.62
C LYS A 45 3.70 19.65 4.42
N ASP A 46 4.39 19.79 3.28
CA ASP A 46 5.19 20.99 3.00
C ASP A 46 4.31 22.24 2.94
N TRP A 47 3.13 22.12 2.33
CA TRP A 47 2.16 23.22 2.29
C TRP A 47 1.67 23.61 3.68
N LEU A 48 1.38 22.62 4.55
CA LEU A 48 0.98 22.87 5.93
C LEU A 48 2.10 23.56 6.73
N ASP A 49 3.35 23.16 6.51
CA ASP A 49 4.51 23.72 7.21
C ASP A 49 4.82 25.15 6.77
N LYS A 50 4.66 25.47 5.47
CA LYS A 50 4.95 26.80 4.90
C LYS A 50 3.81 27.81 5.09
N THR A 51 2.56 27.34 5.07
CA THR A 51 1.39 28.23 5.02
C THR A 51 0.89 28.59 6.41
N LYS A 52 1.12 29.85 6.81
CA LYS A 52 0.66 30.40 8.10
C LYS A 52 -0.82 30.81 8.12
N ASN A 53 -1.30 31.42 7.03
CA ASN A 53 -2.70 31.83 6.88
C ASN A 53 -3.41 30.86 5.95
N ARG A 54 -4.30 30.03 6.51
CA ARG A 54 -5.04 29.02 5.76
C ARG A 54 -6.49 29.46 5.63
N PHE A 55 -6.92 29.67 4.40
CA PHE A 55 -8.31 30.07 4.13
C PHE A 55 -9.23 28.85 4.17
N PRO A 56 -10.42 28.95 4.80
CA PRO A 56 -11.38 27.85 4.91
C PRO A 56 -11.73 27.21 3.56
N ASP A 57 -11.87 28.01 2.50
CA ASP A 57 -12.23 27.52 1.16
C ASP A 57 -11.17 26.60 0.56
N VAL A 58 -9.89 26.93 0.79
CA VAL A 58 -8.75 26.14 0.32
C VAL A 58 -8.69 24.82 1.09
N ILE A 59 -8.86 24.87 2.42
CA ILE A 59 -8.91 23.67 3.26
C ILE A 59 -10.07 22.76 2.83
N SER A 60 -11.25 23.34 2.63
CA SER A 60 -12.45 22.60 2.20
C SER A 60 -12.26 21.94 0.83
N LYS A 61 -11.62 22.64 -0.13
CA LYS A 61 -11.25 22.04 -1.41
C LYS A 61 -10.34 20.83 -1.25
N ILE A 62 -9.25 20.97 -0.48
CA ILE A 62 -8.29 19.89 -0.24
C ILE A 62 -8.97 18.69 0.43
N LEU A 63 -9.75 18.91 1.48
CA LEU A 63 -10.47 17.85 2.19
C LEU A 63 -11.47 17.12 1.29
N ARG A 64 -12.20 17.86 0.44
CA ARG A 64 -13.14 17.27 -0.52
C ARG A 64 -12.43 16.35 -1.52
N GLU A 65 -11.27 16.75 -2.03
CA GLU A 65 -10.50 15.95 -2.99
C GLU A 65 -9.90 14.70 -2.33
N ILE A 66 -9.38 14.82 -1.11
CA ILE A 66 -8.89 13.67 -0.32
C ILE A 66 -10.03 12.69 -0.05
N THR A 67 -11.17 13.16 0.46
CA THR A 67 -12.32 12.30 0.79
C THR A 67 -12.92 11.63 -0.44
N SER A 68 -12.99 12.34 -1.57
CA SER A 68 -13.40 11.75 -2.85
C SER A 68 -12.45 10.65 -3.32
N SER A 69 -11.14 10.89 -3.23
CA SER A 69 -10.12 9.89 -3.59
C SER A 69 -10.16 8.66 -2.68
N LEU A 70 -10.38 8.86 -1.38
CA LEU A 70 -10.58 7.78 -0.42
C LEU A 70 -11.84 6.97 -0.72
N ALA A 71 -12.96 7.64 -1.00
CA ALA A 71 -14.20 6.98 -1.38
C ALA A 71 -14.01 6.09 -2.62
N TYR A 72 -13.26 6.57 -3.61
CA TYR A 72 -12.93 5.81 -4.82
C TYR A 72 -12.13 4.53 -4.53
N ILE A 73 -11.06 4.59 -3.73
CA ILE A 73 -10.27 3.38 -3.42
C ILE A 73 -11.07 2.41 -2.55
N HIS A 74 -11.92 2.93 -1.66
CA HIS A 74 -12.78 2.11 -0.81
C HIS A 74 -13.85 1.37 -1.63
N ASP A 75 -14.45 2.01 -2.65
CA ASP A 75 -15.36 1.34 -3.61
C ASP A 75 -14.66 0.14 -4.27
N LYS A 76 -13.36 0.29 -4.57
CA LYS A 76 -12.51 -0.76 -5.13
C LYS A 76 -11.99 -1.78 -4.11
N GLN A 77 -12.47 -1.75 -2.87
CA GLN A 77 -12.04 -2.66 -1.80
C GLN A 77 -10.54 -2.54 -1.46
N PHE A 78 -9.96 -1.35 -1.65
CA PHE A 78 -8.59 -1.03 -1.26
C PHE A 78 -8.56 -0.10 -0.05
N ILE A 79 -7.70 -0.41 0.91
CA ILE A 79 -7.42 0.45 2.08
C ILE A 79 -6.02 1.04 1.90
N HIS A 80 -5.86 2.36 2.06
CA HIS A 80 -4.55 3.03 1.91
C HIS A 80 -3.57 2.71 3.05
N ARG A 81 -4.05 2.68 4.30
CA ARG A 81 -3.33 2.33 5.55
C ARG A 81 -2.18 3.25 6.00
N ASP A 82 -1.60 4.05 5.12
CA ASP A 82 -0.63 5.10 5.50
C ASP A 82 -1.02 6.49 4.98
N LEU A 83 -2.26 6.89 5.27
CA LEU A 83 -2.74 8.21 4.91
C LEU A 83 -2.13 9.27 5.84
N LYS A 84 -1.28 10.12 5.29
CA LYS A 84 -0.63 11.23 6.01
C LYS A 84 -0.37 12.41 5.07
N PRO A 85 -0.20 13.64 5.56
CA PRO A 85 0.08 14.80 4.71
C PRO A 85 1.31 14.65 3.80
N ALA A 86 2.30 13.84 4.20
CA ALA A 86 3.49 13.57 3.38
C ALA A 86 3.20 12.65 2.17
N ASN A 87 2.09 11.91 2.20
CA ASN A 87 1.67 10.99 1.14
C ASN A 87 0.54 11.61 0.28
N ILE A 88 0.33 12.91 0.42
CA ILE A 88 -0.67 13.66 -0.32
C ILE A 88 0.07 14.72 -1.15
N PHE A 89 -0.07 14.64 -2.46
CA PHE A 89 0.70 15.44 -3.42
C PHE A 89 -0.21 16.43 -4.13
N PHE A 90 0.36 17.56 -4.54
CA PHE A 90 -0.32 18.49 -5.45
C PHE A 90 0.03 18.16 -6.90
N ALA A 91 -0.96 18.01 -7.74
CA ALA A 91 -0.79 17.90 -9.17
C ALA A 91 -0.52 19.27 -9.81
N PHE A 92 -0.06 19.29 -11.06
CA PHE A 92 0.28 20.52 -11.79
C PHE A 92 -0.90 21.47 -11.97
N ASP A 93 -2.13 20.95 -12.02
CA ASP A 93 -3.40 21.67 -12.08
C ASP A 93 -3.91 22.17 -10.71
N ASN A 94 -3.13 21.98 -9.64
CA ASN A 94 -3.50 22.26 -8.25
C ASN A 94 -4.63 21.37 -7.69
N SER A 95 -4.87 20.19 -8.27
CA SER A 95 -5.63 19.14 -7.61
C SER A 95 -4.74 18.40 -6.60
N VAL A 96 -5.38 17.67 -5.69
CA VAL A 96 -4.73 16.78 -4.73
C VAL A 96 -4.74 15.35 -5.27
N LYS A 97 -3.64 14.61 -5.06
CA LYS A 97 -3.52 13.19 -5.39
C LYS A 97 -2.97 12.42 -4.19
N LEU A 98 -3.55 11.26 -3.93
CA LEU A 98 -3.03 10.32 -2.95
C LEU A 98 -1.85 9.57 -3.58
N GLY A 99 -0.74 9.46 -2.86
CA GLY A 99 0.44 8.70 -3.27
C GLY A 99 0.88 7.74 -2.17
N ASP A 100 1.90 6.95 -2.48
CA ASP A 100 2.52 5.99 -1.54
C ASP A 100 1.51 4.99 -0.93
N SER A 101 1.03 4.10 -1.78
CA SER A 101 0.22 2.93 -1.41
C SER A 101 1.08 1.73 -1.00
N GLY A 102 2.32 1.94 -0.53
CA GLY A 102 3.24 0.85 -0.19
C GLY A 102 2.72 -0.12 0.89
N LEU A 103 1.69 0.30 1.62
CA LEU A 103 1.01 -0.47 2.66
C LEU A 103 -0.46 -0.77 2.32
N ALA A 104 -0.90 -0.49 1.10
CA ALA A 104 -2.30 -0.68 0.74
C ALA A 104 -2.67 -2.17 0.74
N LYS A 105 -3.86 -2.49 1.25
CA LYS A 105 -4.38 -3.86 1.36
C LYS A 105 -5.67 -4.02 0.55
N ILE A 106 -5.77 -5.13 -0.19
CA ILE A 106 -7.01 -5.57 -0.84
C ILE A 106 -7.87 -6.29 0.20
N MET A 107 -9.11 -5.84 0.41
CA MET A 107 -10.01 -6.44 1.40
C MET A 107 -10.45 -7.88 1.03
N ALA A 108 -10.43 -8.23 -0.25
CA ALA A 108 -10.92 -9.54 -0.74
C ALA A 108 -10.03 -10.74 -0.32
N GLU A 109 -8.77 -10.52 0.03
CA GLU A 109 -7.85 -11.61 0.42
C GLU A 109 -8.22 -12.25 1.76
N ASP A 110 -9.01 -11.56 2.61
CA ASP A 110 -9.44 -12.10 3.91
C ASP A 110 -10.53 -13.20 3.77
N HIS A 111 -11.08 -13.43 2.57
CA HIS A 111 -11.95 -14.58 2.28
C HIS A 111 -11.18 -15.86 1.92
N LEU A 112 -9.88 -15.77 1.62
CA LEU A 112 -8.98 -16.92 1.38
C LEU A 112 -8.22 -17.33 2.66
N GLY A 113 -8.74 -17.01 3.84
CA GLY A 113 -8.16 -17.26 5.16
C GLY A 113 -8.00 -18.73 5.60
N SER A 114 -7.92 -19.69 4.66
CA SER A 114 -7.72 -21.11 4.93
C SER A 114 -6.40 -21.68 4.39
N SER A 115 -5.47 -20.83 3.92
CA SER A 115 -4.12 -21.26 3.52
C SER A 115 -3.04 -20.60 4.40
N ASP A 116 -2.00 -21.36 4.76
CA ASP A 116 -0.91 -20.90 5.63
C ASP A 116 -0.16 -19.67 5.07
N ALA A 117 -0.15 -19.50 3.74
CA ALA A 117 0.41 -18.32 3.09
C ALA A 117 -0.38 -17.02 3.38
N GLY A 118 -1.72 -17.11 3.50
CA GLY A 118 -2.57 -15.96 3.83
C GLY A 118 -2.34 -15.47 5.26
N ARG A 119 -2.03 -16.37 6.20
CA ARG A 119 -1.71 -16.03 7.59
C ARG A 119 -0.36 -15.32 7.74
N VAL A 120 0.64 -15.72 6.96
CA VAL A 120 1.97 -15.07 6.94
C VAL A 120 1.89 -13.65 6.36
N ALA A 121 1.18 -13.47 5.24
CA ALA A 121 0.94 -12.14 4.67
C ALA A 121 0.16 -11.22 5.65
N GLN A 122 -0.76 -11.79 6.42
CA GLN A 122 -1.56 -11.03 7.39
C GLN A 122 -0.71 -10.54 8.58
N SER A 123 0.19 -11.38 9.10
CA SER A 123 1.12 -11.02 10.17
C SER A 123 2.17 -9.97 9.76
N LEU A 124 2.55 -9.92 8.49
CA LEU A 124 3.55 -8.96 7.97
C LEU A 124 2.99 -7.54 7.80
N THR A 125 1.67 -7.37 7.89
CA THR A 125 1.04 -6.06 7.74
C THR A 125 0.45 -5.50 9.04
N SER A 126 0.74 -6.10 10.19
CA SER A 126 0.39 -5.54 11.50
C SER A 126 1.39 -4.46 11.94
N GLY A 127 0.90 -3.35 12.51
CA GLY A 127 1.75 -2.29 13.07
C GLY A 127 2.46 -1.38 12.05
N VAL A 128 2.01 -1.37 10.78
CA VAL A 128 2.61 -0.55 9.72
C VAL A 128 1.80 0.73 9.49
N GLY A 129 2.51 1.86 9.41
CA GLY A 129 1.96 3.19 9.25
C GLY A 129 2.77 4.24 10.02
N THR A 130 2.42 5.51 9.85
CA THR A 130 3.06 6.59 10.62
C THR A 130 2.30 6.80 11.93
N PHE A 131 2.95 6.56 13.08
CA PHE A 131 2.31 6.45 14.41
C PHE A 131 1.23 7.50 14.73
N PHE A 132 1.50 8.77 14.47
CA PHE A 132 0.55 9.87 14.75
C PHE A 132 -0.71 9.89 13.86
N TYR A 133 -0.72 9.12 12.77
CA TYR A 133 -1.81 9.03 11.80
C TYR A 133 -2.45 7.64 11.78
N MET A 134 -1.94 6.70 12.57
CA MET A 134 -2.53 5.38 12.69
C MET A 134 -3.83 5.45 13.49
N SER A 135 -4.84 4.76 12.98
CA SER A 135 -6.07 4.54 13.73
C SER A 135 -5.82 3.56 14.90
N PRO A 136 -6.55 3.66 16.02
CA PRO A 136 -6.36 2.78 17.19
C PRO A 136 -6.41 1.29 16.84
N GLU A 137 -7.27 0.91 15.88
CA GLU A 137 -7.40 -0.45 15.39
C GLU A 137 -6.13 -0.98 14.69
N GLN A 138 -5.41 -0.12 13.96
CA GLN A 138 -4.14 -0.47 13.31
C GLN A 138 -3.01 -0.69 14.33
N VAL A 139 -3.06 0.01 15.46
CA VAL A 139 -2.07 -0.10 16.55
C VAL A 139 -2.36 -1.31 17.44
N CYS A 140 -3.63 -1.64 17.67
CA CYS A 140 -4.05 -2.68 18.60
C CYS A 140 -4.25 -4.08 17.97
N GLU A 141 -3.83 -4.33 16.72
CA GLU A 141 -3.99 -5.63 16.02
C GLU A 141 -5.43 -6.17 16.00
N THR A 142 -6.43 -5.29 16.05
CA THR A 142 -7.83 -5.73 16.02
C THR A 142 -8.32 -5.86 14.59
N ARG A 143 -9.02 -6.96 14.31
CA ARG A 143 -9.55 -7.40 13.00
C ARG A 143 -10.68 -6.49 12.48
N THR A 144 -10.52 -5.18 12.56
CA THR A 144 -11.59 -4.18 12.42
C THR A 144 -11.43 -3.24 11.23
N ASP A 145 -10.31 -3.23 10.52
CA ASP A 145 -10.18 -2.49 9.25
C ASP A 145 -11.34 -2.86 8.28
N VAL A 146 -11.82 -4.11 8.36
CA VAL A 146 -12.96 -4.65 7.59
C VAL A 146 -14.33 -4.30 8.22
N LEU A 147 -14.39 -4.01 9.51
CA LEU A 147 -15.63 -3.75 10.26
C LEU A 147 -16.04 -2.28 10.28
N VAL A 148 -15.09 -1.33 10.15
CA VAL A 148 -15.41 0.10 10.05
C VAL A 148 -16.20 0.40 8.76
N GLN A 149 -15.97 -0.35 7.68
CA GLN A 149 -16.73 -0.21 6.42
C GLN A 149 -17.92 -1.15 6.28
N ASN A 150 -17.94 -2.33 6.91
CA ASN A 150 -19.17 -3.16 6.93
C ASN A 150 -20.37 -2.44 7.58
N ARG A 151 -20.14 -1.43 8.43
CA ARG A 151 -21.20 -0.54 8.93
C ARG A 151 -21.63 0.56 7.95
N TYR A 152 -20.76 0.97 7.03
CA TYR A 152 -21.07 1.98 6.00
C TYR A 152 -21.80 1.36 4.80
N VAL A 153 -21.30 0.22 4.28
CA VAL A 153 -21.92 -0.48 3.13
C VAL A 153 -23.32 -1.03 3.46
N ARG A 154 -23.58 -1.44 4.71
CA ARG A 154 -24.94 -1.89 5.11
C ARG A 154 -25.96 -0.76 5.27
N ARG A 155 -25.55 0.51 5.37
CA ARG A 155 -26.50 1.63 5.46
C ARG A 155 -27.06 2.06 4.11
N GLU A 156 -26.38 1.77 3.00
CA GLU A 156 -26.86 2.10 1.64
C GLU A 156 -27.70 0.99 0.99
N GLN A 157 -27.97 -0.12 1.70
CA GLN A 157 -28.94 -1.15 1.29
C GLN A 157 -30.28 -1.07 2.05
N MET A 158 -30.55 0.04 2.76
CA MET A 158 -31.80 0.24 3.53
C MET A 158 -32.53 1.57 3.23
N CYS A 159 -32.28 2.19 2.08
CA CYS A 159 -33.13 3.25 1.54
C CYS A 159 -33.57 2.88 0.12
#